data_AF-A0A7Y3H5V4-F1
#
_entry.id   AF-A0A7Y3H5V4-F1
#
_cell.length_a   1.000
_cell.length_b   1.000
_cell.length_c   1.000
_cell.angle_alpha   90.00
_cell.angle_beta   90.00
_cell.angle_gamma   90.00
#
_symmetry.space_group_name_H-M   'P 1'
#
loop_
_entity.id
_entity.type
_entity.pdbx_description
1 polymer ?
#
loop_
_entity_poly.entity_id
_entity_poly.type
_entity_poly.pdbx_seq_one_letter_code
_entity_poly.pdbx_strand_id
1 'polypeptide(L)'
;MRILKENNNILMGLLIGVTVPLLGYFCIETIFNLLTEQGIMDEVSMSSTGKRQRTMALVAICFNIIPLQVIRSRTFGSIIKGIVFATMLYAAFWVYYFKSSLFI
;
A
#
# COMPACT_ATOMS: atom_id res chain seq x y z
N MET A 1 1.36 14.94 18.68
CA MET A 1 2.66 14.80 17.96
C MET A 1 3.87 14.63 18.92
N ARG A 2 3.69 14.03 20.11
CA ARG A 2 4.77 13.70 21.08
C ARG A 2 5.23 12.23 20.97
N ILE A 3 4.32 11.36 20.51
CA ILE A 3 4.47 9.90 20.43
C ILE A 3 5.61 9.45 19.50
N LEU A 4 5.84 10.15 18.38
CA LEU A 4 6.90 9.79 17.42
C LEU A 4 8.33 10.14 17.89
N LYS A 5 8.47 11.09 18.82
CA LYS A 5 9.79 11.54 19.32
C LYS A 5 10.33 10.62 20.41
N GLU A 6 9.43 9.99 21.17
CA GLU A 6 9.78 9.12 22.30
C GLU A 6 10.01 7.66 21.85
N ASN A 7 9.35 7.22 20.77
CA ASN A 7 9.40 5.86 20.26
C ASN A 7 10.12 5.79 18.90
N ASN A 8 11.42 6.10 18.89
CA ASN A 8 12.26 6.07 17.70
C ASN A 8 12.67 4.63 17.31
N ASN A 9 11.67 3.76 17.24
CA ASN A 9 11.83 2.31 17.10
C ASN A 9 11.46 1.85 15.69
N ILE A 10 12.24 0.91 15.16
CA ILE A 10 12.01 0.30 13.84
C ILE A 10 10.61 -0.33 13.78
N LEU A 11 10.13 -0.88 14.89
CA LEU A 11 8.81 -1.48 15.03
C LEU A 11 7.66 -0.48 14.76
N MET A 12 7.82 0.79 15.18
CA MET A 12 6.85 1.85 14.92
C MET A 12 6.74 2.14 13.42
N GLY A 13 7.89 2.21 12.74
CA GLY A 13 7.95 2.35 11.28
C GLY A 13 7.33 1.16 10.55
N LEU A 14 7.53 -0.05 11.07
CA LEU A 14 6.93 -1.26 10.51
C LEU A 14 5.40 -1.24 10.63
N LEU A 15 4.85 -0.90 11.80
CA LEU A 15 3.40 -0.79 11.99
C LEU A 15 2.76 0.24 11.06
N ILE A 16 3.39 1.41 10.91
CA ILE A 16 2.94 2.45 9.97
C ILE A 16 3.02 1.92 8.54
N GLY A 17 4.15 1.30 8.17
CA GLY A 17 4.38 0.72 6.85
C GLY A 17 3.45 -0.44 6.49
N VAL A 18 2.86 -1.12 7.49
CA VAL A 18 1.87 -2.18 7.27
C VAL A 18 0.45 -1.63 7.18
N THR A 19 0.12 -0.65 8.02
CA THR A 19 -1.23 -0.08 8.09
C THR A 19 -1.55 0.75 6.86
N VAL A 20 -0.58 1.52 6.34
CA VAL A 20 -0.81 2.45 5.24
C VAL A 20 -1.21 1.75 3.93
N PRO A 21 -0.53 0.68 3.47
CA PRO A 21 -0.95 -0.05 2.27
C PRO A 21 -2.32 -0.71 2.42
N LEU A 22 -2.64 -1.23 3.61
CA LEU A 22 -3.95 -1.79 3.93
C LEU A 22 -5.05 -0.75 3.75
N LEU A 23 -4.89 0.43 4.35
CA LEU A 23 -5.83 1.53 4.18
C LEU A 23 -5.87 2.04 2.74
N GLY A 24 -4.73 2.09 2.06
CA GLY A 24 -4.63 2.46 0.65
C GLY A 24 -5.44 1.54 -0.24
N TYR A 25 -5.39 0.23 -0.01
CA TYR A 25 -6.19 -0.74 -0.76
C TYR A 25 -7.69 -0.52 -0.58
N PHE A 26 -8.17 -0.41 0.66
CA PHE A 26 -9.59 -0.14 0.95
C PHE A 26 -10.06 1.19 0.36
N CYS A 27 -9.21 2.22 0.41
CA CYS A 27 -9.53 3.54 -0.15
C CYS A 27 -9.72 3.45 -1.67
N ILE A 28 -8.78 2.81 -2.37
CA ILE A 28 -8.85 2.61 -3.82
C ILE A 28 -10.09 1.80 -4.20
N GLU A 29 -10.35 0.69 -3.49
CA GLU A 29 -11.53 -0.15 -3.72
C GLU A 29 -12.82 0.65 -3.57
N THR A 30 -12.94 1.45 -2.51
CA THR A 30 -14.11 2.31 -2.27
C THR A 30 -14.28 3.33 -3.38
N ILE A 31 -13.19 4.00 -3.81
CA ILE A 31 -13.24 4.95 -4.93
C ILE A 31 -13.75 4.28 -6.20
N PHE A 32 -13.22 3.11 -6.54
CA PHE A 32 -13.69 2.40 -7.72
C PHE A 32 -15.14 1.94 -7.60
N ASN A 33 -15.59 1.48 -6.43
CA ASN A 33 -16.97 1.09 -6.22
C ASN A 33 -17.92 2.28 -6.39
N LEU A 34 -17.55 3.45 -5.85
CA LEU A 34 -18.31 4.70 -6.06
C LEU A 34 -18.36 5.11 -7.53
N LEU A 35 -17.24 4.98 -8.26
CA LEU A 35 -17.18 5.29 -9.70
C LEU A 35 -18.04 4.33 -10.53
N THR A 36 -18.11 3.06 -10.13
CA THR A 36 -18.98 2.06 -10.77
C THR A 36 -20.45 2.32 -10.46
N GLU A 37 -20.82 2.62 -9.20
CA GLU A 37 -22.20 2.99 -8.85
C GLU A 37 -22.70 4.25 -9.57
N GLN A 38 -21.81 5.21 -9.82
CA GLN A 38 -22.15 6.43 -10.57
C GLN A 38 -22.21 6.23 -12.08
N GLY A 39 -21.97 5.00 -12.58
CA GLY A 39 -21.97 4.69 -14.02
C GLY A 39 -20.84 5.38 -14.79
N ILE A 40 -19.82 5.90 -14.10
CA ILE A 40 -18.62 6.49 -14.71
C ILE A 40 -17.69 5.39 -15.22
N MET A 41 -17.76 4.21 -14.60
CA MET A 41 -16.91 3.07 -14.91
C MET A 41 -17.70 1.77 -15.01
N ASP A 42 -17.49 1.00 -16.07
CA ASP A 42 -18.11 -0.31 -16.25
C ASP A 42 -17.77 -1.27 -15.10
N GLU A 43 -18.73 -2.13 -14.78
CA GLU A 43 -18.53 -3.21 -13.83
C GLU A 43 -17.40 -4.14 -14.27
N VAL A 44 -16.66 -4.65 -13.29
CA VAL A 44 -15.48 -5.47 -13.55
C VAL A 44 -15.94 -6.83 -14.06
N SER A 45 -15.79 -7.09 -15.36
CA SER A 45 -15.98 -8.44 -15.90
C SER A 45 -15.00 -9.43 -15.25
N MET A 46 -15.37 -10.72 -15.16
CA MET A 46 -14.48 -11.77 -14.63
C MET A 46 -13.09 -11.80 -15.31
N SER A 47 -13.00 -11.40 -16.57
CA SER A 47 -11.76 -11.31 -17.35
C SER A 47 -10.86 -10.10 -17.00
N SER A 48 -11.42 -9.02 -16.46
CA SER A 48 -10.68 -7.80 -16.08
C SER A 48 -10.37 -7.75 -14.58
N THR A 49 -11.06 -8.55 -13.76
CA THR A 49 -10.89 -8.63 -12.30
C THR A 49 -9.44 -8.90 -11.90
N GLY A 50 -8.80 -9.89 -12.53
CA GLY A 50 -7.40 -10.23 -12.24
C GLY A 50 -6.39 -9.14 -12.61
N LYS A 51 -6.68 -8.30 -13.62
CA LYS A 51 -5.83 -7.16 -14.00
C LYS A 51 -6.04 -5.98 -13.07
N ARG A 52 -7.31 -5.69 -12.71
CA ARG A 52 -7.67 -4.61 -11.78
C ARG A 52 -7.06 -4.86 -10.40
N GLN A 53 -7.16 -6.08 -9.88
CA GLN A 53 -6.64 -6.44 -8.55
C GLN A 53 -5.12 -6.25 -8.46
N ARG A 54 -4.37 -6.55 -9.54
CA ARG A 54 -2.92 -6.32 -9.62
C ARG A 54 -2.57 -4.85 -9.48
N THR A 55 -3.21 -4.01 -10.30
CA THR A 55 -2.95 -2.57 -10.30
C THR A 55 -3.37 -1.94 -8.98
N MET A 56 -4.54 -2.31 -8.44
CA MET A 56 -5.01 -1.82 -7.13
C MET A 56 -4.03 -2.18 -6.01
N ALA A 57 -3.51 -3.41 -6.00
CA ALA A 57 -2.54 -3.83 -5.01
C ALA A 57 -1.17 -3.13 -5.17
N LEU A 58 -0.67 -2.91 -6.38
CA LEU A 58 0.56 -2.13 -6.60
C LEU A 58 0.40 -0.69 -6.14
N VAL A 59 -0.70 -0.03 -6.54
CA VAL A 59 -0.99 1.35 -6.15
C VAL A 59 -1.11 1.45 -4.63
N ALA A 60 -1.79 0.50 -3.97
CA ALA A 60 -1.87 0.43 -2.52
C ALA A 60 -0.49 0.31 -1.85
N ILE A 61 0.42 -0.50 -2.39
CA ILE A 61 1.80 -0.58 -1.88
C ILE A 61 2.52 0.77 -2.05
N CYS A 62 2.28 1.48 -3.15
CA CYS A 62 2.85 2.81 -3.38
C CYS A 62 2.33 3.87 -2.39
N PHE A 63 1.17 3.69 -1.74
CA PHE A 63 0.70 4.61 -0.68
C PHE A 63 1.69 4.72 0.49
N ASN A 64 2.61 3.76 0.67
CA ASN A 64 3.69 3.87 1.66
C ASN A 64 4.69 5.02 1.38
N ILE A 65 4.67 5.63 0.19
CA ILE A 65 5.44 6.84 -0.10
C ILE A 65 4.94 8.03 0.74
N ILE A 66 3.65 8.07 1.09
CA ILE A 66 3.04 9.14 1.90
C ILE A 66 3.68 9.25 3.29
N PRO A 67 3.69 8.19 4.15
CA PRO A 67 4.36 8.26 5.44
C PRO A 67 5.87 8.49 5.30
N LEU A 68 6.50 7.93 4.26
CA LEU A 68 7.91 8.18 3.95
C LEU A 68 8.18 9.68 3.74
N GLN A 69 7.35 10.38 2.97
CA GLN A 69 7.53 11.80 2.69
C GLN A 69 7.23 12.68 3.92
N VAL A 70 6.22 12.32 4.71
CA VAL A 70 5.91 13.01 5.98
C VAL A 70 7.07 12.88 6.99
N ILE A 71 7.65 11.68 7.10
CA ILE A 71 8.70 11.35 8.07
C ILE A 71 10.10 11.80 7.59
N ARG A 72 10.32 11.89 6.27
CA ARG A 72 11.59 12.35 5.67
C ARG A 72 11.95 13.78 6.09
N SER A 73 10.97 14.63 6.39
CA SER A 73 11.22 15.98 6.93
C SER A 73 11.80 16.00 8.36
N ARG A 74 11.81 14.86 9.07
CA ARG A 74 12.09 14.79 10.52
C ARG A 74 13.32 13.94 10.90
N THR A 75 14.13 13.47 9.94
CA THR A 75 15.41 12.76 10.21
C THR A 75 15.27 11.50 11.10
N PHE A 76 14.12 10.80 11.06
CA PHE A 76 13.91 9.55 11.81
C PHE A 76 14.41 8.33 11.01
N GLY A 77 15.73 8.11 11.00
CA GLY A 77 16.36 7.03 10.22
C GLY A 77 15.86 5.62 10.53
N SER A 78 15.57 5.31 11.81
CA SER A 78 15.08 3.98 12.24
C SER A 78 13.66 3.69 11.76
N ILE A 79 12.78 4.70 11.78
CA ILE A 79 11.39 4.57 11.33
C ILE A 79 11.34 4.38 9.81
N ILE A 80 12.17 5.12 9.07
CA ILE A 80 12.29 4.98 7.61
C ILE A 80 12.70 3.54 7.24
N LYS A 81 13.69 2.96 7.94
CA LYS A 81 14.10 1.57 7.72
C LYS A 81 12.95 0.58 7.95
N GLY A 82 12.14 0.80 8.99
CA GLY A 82 10.96 -0.04 9.27
C GLY A 82 9.90 0.03 8.17
N ILE A 83 9.62 1.24 7.64
CA ILE A 83 8.66 1.42 6.54
C ILE A 83 9.17 0.75 5.26
N VAL A 84 10.45 0.95 4.93
CA VAL A 84 11.07 0.34 3.75
C VAL A 84 11.04 -1.19 3.85
N PHE A 85 11.35 -1.75 5.02
CA PHE A 85 11.26 -3.19 5.24
C PHE A 85 9.82 -3.71 5.05
N ALA A 86 8.81 -3.01 5.58
CA ALA A 86 7.41 -3.36 5.36
C ALA A 86 7.01 -3.29 3.87
N THR A 87 7.40 -2.23 3.14
CA THR A 87 7.15 -2.15 1.69
C THR A 87 7.77 -3.31 0.92
N MET A 88 8.98 -3.71 1.30
CA MET A 88 9.71 -4.77 0.63
C MET A 88 9.04 -6.13 0.86
N LEU A 89 8.53 -6.40 2.07
CA LEU A 89 7.72 -7.59 2.34
C LEU A 89 6.43 -7.62 1.52
N TYR A 90 5.72 -6.50 1.44
CA TYR A 90 4.51 -6.41 0.60
C TYR A 90 4.80 -6.61 -0.88
N ALA A 91 5.88 -6.02 -1.39
CA ALA A 91 6.30 -6.21 -2.78
C ALA A 91 6.68 -7.67 -3.06
N ALA A 92 7.44 -8.31 -2.16
CA ALA A 92 7.78 -9.74 -2.29
C ALA A 92 6.53 -10.63 -2.26
N PHE A 93 5.60 -10.35 -1.34
CA PHE A 93 4.33 -11.07 -1.24
C PHE A 93 3.47 -10.89 -2.50
N TRP A 94 3.41 -9.66 -3.03
CA TRP A 94 2.69 -9.35 -4.27
C TRP A 94 3.26 -10.12 -5.47
N VAL A 95 4.59 -10.12 -5.63
CA VAL A 95 5.27 -10.87 -6.69
C VAL A 95 5.00 -12.37 -6.55
N TYR A 96 5.05 -12.91 -5.33
CA TYR A 96 4.75 -14.33 -5.10
C TYR A 96 3.30 -14.69 -5.41
N TYR A 97 2.34 -13.85 -5.02
CA TYR A 97 0.92 -14.07 -5.25
C TYR A 97 0.56 -13.99 -6.74
N PHE A 98 1.11 -13.01 -7.46
CA PHE A 98 0.82 -12.81 -8.88
C PHE A 98 1.76 -13.53 -9.84
N LYS A 99 2.70 -14.37 -9.35
CA LYS A 99 3.63 -15.12 -10.20
C LYS A 99 2.91 -15.98 -11.25
N SER A 100 1.81 -16.64 -10.87
CA SER A 100 1.01 -17.46 -11.79
C SER A 100 0.31 -16.60 -12.84
N SER A 101 -0.03 -15.36 -12.47
CA SER A 101 -0.57 -14.29 -13.32
C SER A 101 0.41 -13.79 -14.41
N LEU A 102 1.69 -13.73 -14.05
CA LEU A 102 2.73 -12.97 -14.75
C LEU A 102 3.60 -13.84 -15.66
N PHE A 103 3.69 -15.15 -15.38
CA PHE A 103 4.49 -16.13 -16.11
C PHE A 103 3.64 -17.15 -16.90
N ILE A 104 2.42 -16.78 -17.31
CA ILE A 104 1.59 -17.55 -18.24
C ILE A 104 1.63 -16.90 -19.63
#